data_AF-A0A819MXI9-F1
#
_entry.id   AF-A0A819MXI9-F1
#
_cell.length_a   1.000
_cell.length_b   1.000
_cell.length_c   1.000
_cell.angle_alpha   90.00
_cell.angle_beta   90.00
_cell.angle_gamma   90.00
#
_symmetry.space_group_name_H-M   'P 1'
#
loop_
_entity.id
_entity.type
_entity.pdbx_description
1 polymer ?
#
loop_
_entity_poly.entity_id
_entity_poly.type
_entity_poly.pdbx_seq_one_letter_code
_entity_poly.pdbx_strand_id
1 'polypeptide(L)'
;FLFNIFISINRTRLRRDKWFIFDSLNDQSICFISIGANNQGIMVNSNQQIMISGIREAQIMLLPDQIDLCTDRISHITNLKDEQTLPLKYEIPLHTNTKMILSIISSKEFSNDTTKL
;
A
#
# COMPACT_ATOMS: atom_id res chain seq x y z
N PHE A 1 2.48 6.13 10.02
CA PHE A 1 1.80 4.82 10.13
C PHE A 1 2.86 3.73 10.25
N LEU A 2 2.69 2.76 11.15
CA LEU A 2 3.54 1.56 11.26
C LEU A 2 2.68 0.35 10.87
N PHE A 3 3.12 -0.42 9.88
CA PHE A 3 2.45 -1.63 9.41
C PHE A 3 3.40 -2.84 9.51
N ASN A 4 2.92 -3.97 10.02
CA ASN A 4 3.61 -5.26 9.89
C ASN A 4 3.22 -5.89 8.55
N ILE A 5 4.19 -6.03 7.63
CA ILE A 5 3.94 -6.51 6.25
C ILE A 5 4.42 -7.95 6.10
N PHE A 6 3.48 -8.91 5.98
CA PHE A 6 3.78 -10.29 5.56
C PHE A 6 3.68 -10.45 4.03
N ILE A 7 4.80 -10.22 3.34
CA ILE A 7 4.86 -9.99 1.87
C ILE A 7 4.48 -11.21 1.02
N SER A 8 4.94 -12.40 1.40
CA SER A 8 4.80 -13.61 0.58
C SER A 8 3.34 -14.03 0.40
N ILE A 9 2.51 -13.81 1.42
CA ILE A 9 1.08 -14.14 1.42
C ILE A 9 0.29 -13.12 0.57
N ASN A 10 0.73 -11.85 0.54
CA ASN A 10 0.02 -10.76 -0.14
C ASN A 10 0.21 -10.81 -1.67
N ARG A 11 1.40 -11.18 -2.17
CA ARG A 11 1.67 -11.35 -3.61
C ARG A 11 0.78 -12.44 -4.24
N THR A 12 0.69 -13.60 -3.58
CA THR A 12 -0.10 -14.74 -4.08
C THR A 12 -1.60 -14.45 -4.07
N ARG A 13 -2.08 -13.59 -3.17
CA ARG A 13 -3.49 -13.18 -3.12
C ARG A 13 -3.85 -12.25 -4.27
N LEU A 14 -3.08 -11.18 -4.49
CA LEU A 14 -3.37 -10.20 -5.55
C LEU A 14 -3.36 -10.81 -6.95
N ARG A 15 -2.38 -11.68 -7.25
CA ARG A 15 -2.29 -12.38 -8.55
C ARG A 15 -3.36 -13.46 -8.76
N ARG A 16 -4.15 -13.79 -7.73
CA ARG A 16 -5.26 -14.77 -7.80
C ARG A 16 -6.61 -14.08 -7.66
N ASP A 17 -6.70 -12.83 -8.09
CA ASP A 17 -7.94 -12.04 -8.05
C ASP A 17 -8.51 -11.90 -6.63
N LYS A 18 -7.64 -11.78 -5.64
CA LYS A 18 -8.02 -11.54 -4.24
C LYS A 18 -7.55 -10.17 -3.77
N TRP A 19 -8.08 -9.77 -2.62
CA TRP A 19 -7.72 -8.56 -1.90
C TRP A 19 -6.94 -8.90 -0.64
N PHE A 20 -6.25 -7.92 -0.07
CA PHE A 20 -5.62 -8.02 1.24
C PHE A 20 -5.60 -6.66 1.95
N ILE A 21 -5.60 -6.69 3.28
CA ILE A 21 -5.71 -5.50 4.13
C ILE A 21 -4.39 -5.30 4.87
N PHE A 22 -3.96 -4.05 4.95
CA PHE A 22 -3.01 -3.55 5.94
C PHE A 22 -3.78 -2.81 7.02
N ASP A 23 -3.89 -3.42 8.20
CA ASP A 23 -4.43 -2.75 9.37
C ASP A 23 -3.31 -1.99 10.08
N SER A 24 -3.56 -0.71 10.38
CA SER A 24 -2.69 0.09 11.23
C SER A 24 -3.06 -0.08 12.69
N LEU A 25 -2.16 0.34 13.59
CA LEU A 25 -2.39 0.36 15.03
C LEU A 25 -3.47 1.37 15.48
N ASN A 26 -3.92 2.29 14.61
CA ASN A 26 -4.83 3.39 14.94
C ASN A 26 -6.25 3.19 14.38
N ASP A 27 -6.71 1.93 14.26
CA ASP A 27 -8.03 1.58 13.69
C ASP A 27 -8.27 2.10 12.25
N GLN A 28 -7.19 2.38 11.52
CA GLN A 28 -7.22 2.70 10.10
C GLN A 28 -6.67 1.54 9.27
N SER A 29 -7.29 1.25 8.13
CA SER A 29 -6.90 0.16 7.25
C SER A 29 -6.73 0.61 5.80
N ILE A 30 -5.78 -0.01 5.11
CA ILE A 30 -5.60 0.15 3.66
C ILE A 30 -5.82 -1.21 3.01
N CYS A 31 -6.85 -1.30 2.19
CA CYS A 31 -7.23 -2.50 1.47
C CYS A 31 -6.74 -2.42 0.02
N PHE A 32 -5.82 -3.30 -0.35
CA PHE A 32 -5.37 -3.47 -1.73
C PHE A 32 -6.20 -4.54 -2.43
N ILE A 33 -6.76 -4.19 -3.58
CA ILE A 33 -7.75 -5.00 -4.30
C ILE A 33 -7.21 -5.26 -5.71
N SER A 34 -7.18 -6.54 -6.12
CA SER A 34 -6.86 -6.88 -7.51
C SER A 34 -8.06 -6.56 -8.42
N ILE A 35 -7.80 -6.15 -9.67
CA ILE A 35 -8.85 -5.85 -10.66
C ILE A 35 -9.84 -7.00 -10.89
N GLY A 36 -9.39 -8.26 -10.76
CA GLY A 36 -10.25 -9.43 -10.92
C GLY A 36 -11.09 -9.78 -9.68
N ALA A 37 -10.89 -9.08 -8.56
CA ALA A 37 -11.59 -9.39 -7.32
C ALA A 37 -13.09 -9.13 -7.45
N ASN A 38 -13.90 -10.16 -7.22
CA ASN A 38 -15.35 -10.11 -7.35
C ASN A 38 -16.02 -10.29 -5.97
N ASN A 39 -15.76 -9.34 -5.08
CA ASN A 39 -16.30 -9.35 -3.72
C ASN A 39 -17.35 -8.23 -3.54
N GLN A 40 -18.38 -8.52 -2.75
CA GLN A 40 -19.31 -7.49 -2.29
C GLN A 40 -18.56 -6.47 -1.42
N GLY A 41 -18.84 -5.17 -1.60
CA GLY A 41 -18.23 -4.08 -0.82
C GLY A 41 -16.98 -3.44 -1.44
N ILE A 42 -16.56 -3.86 -2.64
CA ILE A 42 -15.53 -3.15 -3.42
C ILE A 42 -16.12 -1.84 -3.95
N MET A 43 -15.47 -0.72 -3.63
CA MET A 43 -15.90 0.63 -4.05
C MET A 43 -14.95 1.29 -5.06
N VAL A 44 -13.90 0.59 -5.44
CA VAL A 44 -12.89 1.02 -6.43
C VAL A 44 -13.01 0.23 -7.72
N ASN A 45 -12.57 0.81 -8.84
CA ASN A 45 -12.51 0.16 -10.13
C ASN A 45 -11.30 0.65 -10.94
N SER A 46 -11.12 0.16 -12.17
CA SER A 46 -9.96 0.52 -13.01
C SER A 46 -9.87 2.01 -13.34
N ASN A 47 -11.01 2.70 -13.39
CA ASN A 47 -11.09 4.14 -13.70
C ASN A 47 -10.98 5.00 -12.42
N GLN A 48 -11.33 4.43 -11.27
CA GLN A 48 -11.23 5.05 -9.95
C GLN A 48 -10.52 4.10 -8.99
N GLN A 49 -9.19 4.10 -9.07
CA GLN A 49 -8.36 3.14 -8.33
C GLN A 49 -8.25 3.42 -6.83
N ILE A 50 -8.65 4.60 -6.35
CA ILE A 50 -8.58 4.96 -4.93
C ILE A 50 -9.96 5.43 -4.45
N MET A 51 -10.37 4.95 -3.29
CA MET A 51 -11.54 5.44 -2.56
C MET A 51 -11.25 5.42 -1.06
N ILE A 52 -11.62 6.49 -0.35
CA ILE A 52 -11.52 6.58 1.11
C ILE A 52 -12.92 6.50 1.74
N SER A 53 -13.16 5.46 2.52
CA SER A 53 -14.43 5.19 3.21
C SER A 53 -14.40 5.78 4.61
N GLY A 54 -14.92 7.00 4.75
CA GLY A 54 -14.89 7.74 6.01
C GLY A 54 -13.45 8.06 6.44
N ILE A 55 -13.13 7.86 7.72
CA ILE A 55 -11.81 8.19 8.30
C ILE A 55 -10.97 6.92 8.55
N ARG A 56 -11.56 5.73 8.36
CA ARG A 56 -11.01 4.46 8.85
C ARG A 56 -10.52 3.51 7.77
N GLU A 57 -10.97 3.62 6.52
CA GLU A 57 -10.57 2.66 5.49
C GLU A 57 -10.27 3.36 4.17
N ALA A 58 -9.17 2.98 3.53
CA ALA A 58 -8.89 3.31 2.14
C ALA A 58 -8.86 2.02 1.31
N GLN A 59 -9.56 2.00 0.18
CA GLN A 59 -9.48 0.95 -0.82
C GLN A 59 -8.64 1.42 -2.01
N ILE A 60 -7.70 0.59 -2.44
CA ILE A 60 -6.82 0.85 -3.58
C ILE A 60 -6.87 -0.35 -4.53
N MET A 61 -7.46 -0.18 -5.71
CA MET A 61 -7.40 -1.18 -6.77
C MET A 61 -6.03 -1.11 -7.45
N LEU A 62 -5.37 -2.25 -7.63
CA LEU A 62 -4.12 -2.38 -8.37
C LEU A 62 -4.33 -3.22 -9.64
N LEU A 63 -3.76 -2.73 -10.74
CA LEU A 63 -3.62 -3.46 -11.99
C LEU A 63 -2.47 -4.47 -11.90
N PRO A 64 -2.41 -5.50 -12.78
CA PRO A 64 -1.40 -6.55 -12.71
C PRO A 64 0.06 -6.04 -12.70
N ASP A 65 0.39 -5.06 -13.53
CA ASP A 65 1.70 -4.40 -13.58
C ASP A 65 2.01 -3.61 -12.30
N GLN A 66 1.01 -2.95 -11.73
CA GLN A 66 1.12 -2.23 -10.46
C GLN A 66 1.29 -3.17 -9.27
N ILE A 67 0.64 -4.34 -9.29
CA ILE A 67 0.82 -5.41 -8.29
C ILE A 67 2.27 -5.88 -8.28
N ASP A 68 2.83 -6.11 -9.46
CA ASP A 68 4.20 -6.57 -9.62
C ASP A 68 5.19 -5.51 -9.12
N LEU A 69 5.02 -4.26 -9.56
CA LEU A 69 5.83 -3.14 -9.09
C LEU A 69 5.74 -2.98 -7.56
N CYS A 70 4.52 -2.97 -7.01
CA CYS A 70 4.28 -2.85 -5.57
C CYS A 70 4.97 -3.96 -4.78
N THR A 71 4.86 -5.20 -5.25
CA THR A 71 5.51 -6.35 -4.61
C THR A 71 7.03 -6.25 -4.68
N ASP A 72 7.59 -5.84 -5.82
CA ASP A 72 9.04 -5.71 -5.99
C ASP A 72 9.60 -4.61 -5.07
N ARG A 73 8.89 -3.49 -4.92
CA ARG A 73 9.28 -2.43 -3.99
C ARG A 73 9.21 -2.91 -2.55
N ILE A 74 8.11 -3.54 -2.16
CA ILE A 74 7.93 -4.09 -0.81
C ILE A 74 8.98 -5.19 -0.51
N SER A 75 9.34 -6.03 -1.48
CA SER A 75 10.40 -7.03 -1.34
C SER A 75 11.78 -6.39 -1.19
N HIS A 76 12.06 -5.33 -1.95
CA HIS A 76 13.29 -4.56 -1.78
C HIS A 76 13.38 -4.01 -0.35
N ILE A 77 12.29 -3.38 0.11
CA ILE A 77 12.12 -2.84 1.48
C ILE A 77 12.46 -3.86 2.57
N THR A 78 12.01 -5.11 2.46
CA THR A 78 12.31 -6.13 3.49
C THR A 78 13.69 -6.74 3.42
N ASN A 79 14.38 -6.62 2.29
CA ASN A 79 15.74 -7.11 2.14
C ASN A 79 16.79 -6.02 2.43
N LEU A 80 16.34 -4.83 2.85
CA LEU A 80 17.25 -3.78 3.27
C LEU A 80 17.96 -4.20 4.55
N LYS A 81 19.28 -4.18 4.49
CA LYS A 81 20.13 -4.30 5.68
C LYS A 81 20.28 -2.92 6.32
N ASP A 82 20.62 -2.92 7.61
CA ASP A 82 20.66 -1.74 8.50
C ASP A 82 21.53 -0.55 8.02
N GLU A 83 22.31 -0.72 6.95
CA GLU A 83 23.23 0.31 6.41
C GLU A 83 22.60 1.23 5.34
N GLN A 84 21.33 1.06 4.97
CA GLN A 84 20.70 1.97 4.00
C GLN A 84 20.25 3.29 4.62
N THR A 85 20.59 4.39 3.94
CA THR A 85 20.13 5.75 4.25
C THR A 85 18.63 5.88 4.01
N LEU A 86 17.88 6.06 5.09
CA LEU A 86 16.49 6.51 5.07
C LEU A 86 16.42 8.03 4.81
N PRO A 87 15.32 8.56 4.25
CA PRO A 87 14.08 7.87 3.90
C PRO A 87 14.10 7.28 2.47
N LEU A 88 13.45 6.12 2.30
CA LEU A 88 13.24 5.51 0.99
C LEU A 88 11.82 5.79 0.52
N LYS A 89 11.68 6.20 -0.74
CA LYS A 89 10.40 6.51 -1.37
C LYS A 89 10.30 5.79 -2.70
N TYR A 90 9.19 5.09 -2.90
CA TYR A 90 8.85 4.44 -4.15
C TYR A 90 7.53 4.97 -4.68
N GLU A 91 7.54 5.41 -5.93
CA GLU A 91 6.33 5.82 -6.62
C GLU A 91 5.75 4.64 -7.40
N ILE A 92 4.46 4.39 -7.20
CA ILE A 92 3.68 3.43 -7.95
C ILE A 92 2.65 4.23 -8.75
N PRO A 93 2.76 4.28 -10.08
CA PRO A 93 1.80 4.99 -10.91
C PRO A 93 0.45 4.29 -10.83
N LEU A 94 -0.60 5.09 -10.69
CA LEU A 94 -1.99 4.68 -10.79
C LEU A 94 -2.61 5.38 -12.01
N HIS A 95 -3.86 5.06 -12.31
CA HIS A 95 -4.63 5.65 -13.39
C HIS A 95 -4.77 7.17 -13.19
N THR A 96 -4.92 7.93 -14.28
CA THR A 96 -5.19 9.39 -14.29
C THR A 96 -4.17 10.23 -13.51
N ASN A 97 -2.89 10.15 -13.86
CA ASN A 97 -1.80 10.95 -13.26
C ASN A 97 -1.70 10.89 -11.73
N THR A 98 -2.35 9.90 -11.12
CA THR A 98 -2.30 9.69 -9.68
C THR A 98 -1.16 8.74 -9.38
N LYS A 99 -0.48 8.94 -8.26
CA LYS A 99 0.58 8.04 -7.80
C LYS A 99 0.39 7.70 -6.33
N MET A 100 0.67 6.46 -6.00
CA MET A 100 0.84 6.02 -4.63
C MET A 100 2.31 6.11 -4.26
N ILE A 101 2.62 6.67 -3.09
CA ILE A 101 3.98 6.76 -2.58
C ILE A 101 4.12 5.79 -1.41
N LEU A 102 4.89 4.72 -1.63
CA LEU A 102 5.33 3.84 -0.53
C LEU A 102 6.62 4.43 0.05
N SER A 103 6.57 4.86 1.30
CA SER A 103 7.74 5.41 2.00
C SER A 103 8.12 4.57 3.21
N ILE A 104 9.42 4.26 3.35
CA ILE A 104 9.99 3.91 4.65
C ILE A 104 10.66 5.15 5.21
N ILE A 105 10.25 5.52 6.41
CA ILE A 105 10.84 6.61 7.17
C ILE A 105 11.29 6.07 8.52
N SER A 106 12.33 6.66 9.11
CA SER A 106 12.72 6.28 10.46
C SER A 106 11.65 6.71 11.48
N SER A 107 11.58 6.02 12.62
CA SER A 107 10.68 6.42 13.71
C SER A 107 10.95 7.84 14.21
N LYS A 108 12.21 8.30 14.14
CA LYS A 108 12.62 9.66 14.48
C LYS A 108 12.05 10.70 13.50
N GLU A 109 12.06 10.41 12.20
CA GLU A 109 11.46 11.30 11.18
C GLU A 109 9.94 11.36 11.30
N PHE A 110 9.27 10.23 11.58
CA PHE A 110 7.82 10.20 11.77
C PHE A 110 7.33 11.09 12.93
N SER A 111 8.13 11.20 13.99
CA SER A 111 7.82 11.99 15.19
C SER A 111 7.88 13.51 14.94
N ASN A 112 8.75 13.94 14.01
CA ASN A 112 8.93 15.35 13.67
C ASN A 112 7.87 15.89 12.70
N ASP A 113 7.27 15.03 11.87
CA ASP A 113 6.17 15.43 10.97
C ASP A 113 4.82 15.47 11.69
N THR A 114 4.62 14.63 12.72
CA THR A 114 3.39 14.61 13.53
C THR A 114 3.26 15.79 14.49
N THR A 115 4.36 16.49 14.78
CA THR A 115 4.35 17.73 15.59
C THR A 115 4.10 19.00 14.77
N LYS A 116 4.01 18.89 13.45
CA LYS A 116 3.73 20.01 12.52
C LYS A 116 2.33 19.97 11.89
N LEU A 117 1.47 19.04 12.34
CA LEU A 117 0.07 18.91 11.92
C LEU A 117 -0.87 19.37 13.03
#